data_AF-A0AA41TXS2-F1
#
_entry.id   AF-A0AA41TXS2-F1
#
_cell.length_a   1.000
_cell.length_b   1.000
_cell.length_c   1.000
_cell.angle_alpha   90.00
_cell.angle_beta   90.00
_cell.angle_gamma   90.00
#
_symmetry.space_group_name_H-M   'P 1'
#
loop_
_entity.id
_entity.type
_entity.pdbx_description
1 polymer ?
#
loop_
_entity_poly.entity_id
_entity_poly.type
_entity_poly.pdbx_seq_one_letter_code
_entity_poly.pdbx_strand_id
1 'polypeptide(L)'
;MVRLGTFSKVCTYRDWHIEHRPPNLTDLAEHGICIADFEFGLLWAGHYRHPRRLQCSALHHGVSFWDASVTRRRWGNLLRRREPLPQVRSHAEAAGLLSSEGKRVLDTFDAAISRDLNTPAALPVLYRAQRRGELLNEDQTVLATVARTLAPSLAAPLIVRGQVSEIGSSSASGPGKTASL
;
A
#
# COMPACT_ATOMS: atom_id res chain seq x y z
N MET A 1 -42.79 0.10 -3.01
CA MET A 1 -42.29 0.49 -4.34
C MET A 1 -41.13 1.46 -4.13
N VAL A 2 -39.91 0.93 -4.02
CA VAL A 2 -38.70 1.71 -3.69
C VAL A 2 -37.88 1.87 -4.96
N ARG A 3 -37.66 3.11 -5.39
CA ARG A 3 -36.71 3.42 -6.49
C ARG A 3 -35.30 3.10 -6.00
N LEU A 4 -34.71 2.04 -6.54
CA LEU A 4 -33.27 1.80 -6.46
C LEU A 4 -32.59 2.87 -7.32
N GLY A 5 -31.99 3.86 -6.65
CA GLY A 5 -31.10 4.83 -7.29
C GLY A 5 -29.96 4.09 -7.96
N THR A 6 -29.76 4.39 -9.24
CA THR A 6 -28.68 3.93 -10.10
C THR A 6 -27.31 4.23 -9.48
N PHE A 7 -26.73 3.26 -8.78
CA PHE A 7 -25.30 3.20 -8.53
C PHE A 7 -24.62 2.57 -9.75
N SER A 8 -24.42 3.37 -10.80
CA SER A 8 -23.48 3.01 -11.87
C SER A 8 -22.65 4.23 -12.22
N LYS A 9 -21.74 4.60 -11.32
CA LYS A 9 -20.45 5.16 -11.70
C LYS A 9 -19.41 4.09 -11.46
N VAL A 10 -19.45 3.05 -12.28
CA VAL A 10 -18.20 2.39 -12.65
C VAL A 10 -17.39 3.48 -13.34
N CYS A 11 -16.49 4.14 -12.62
CA CYS A 11 -15.47 4.99 -13.22
C CYS A 11 -14.68 4.08 -14.15
N THR A 12 -15.10 4.00 -15.41
CA THR A 12 -14.28 3.38 -16.43
C THR A 12 -13.10 4.32 -16.59
N TYR A 13 -11.89 3.83 -16.30
CA TYR A 13 -10.61 4.52 -16.45
C TYR A 13 -10.29 4.91 -17.91
N ARG A 14 -11.31 4.87 -18.79
CA ARG A 14 -11.22 5.05 -20.23
C ARG A 14 -11.02 6.52 -20.61
N ASP A 15 -11.41 7.46 -19.75
CA ASP A 15 -11.43 8.89 -20.06
C ASP A 15 -10.11 9.62 -19.78
N TRP A 16 -9.16 8.98 -19.09
CA TRP A 16 -7.83 9.59 -18.84
C TRP A 16 -6.95 9.67 -20.09
N HIS A 17 -7.33 8.99 -21.16
CA HIS A 17 -6.64 9.03 -22.44
C HIS A 17 -6.88 10.32 -23.24
N ILE A 18 -7.75 11.22 -22.78
CA ILE A 18 -8.12 12.44 -23.53
C ILE A 18 -7.14 13.60 -23.27
N GLU A 19 -6.44 13.62 -22.12
CA GLU A 19 -5.41 14.63 -21.83
C GLU A 19 -4.02 14.00 -21.94
N HIS A 20 -3.24 14.37 -22.97
CA HIS A 20 -1.88 13.91 -23.22
C HIS A 20 -0.84 14.42 -22.18
N ARG A 21 -1.20 14.50 -20.89
CA ARG A 21 -0.31 14.94 -19.82
C ARG A 21 -0.07 13.81 -18.81
N PRO A 22 1.14 13.73 -18.21
CA PRO A 22 1.35 12.90 -17.04
C PRO A 22 0.40 13.31 -15.91
N PRO A 23 -0.11 12.34 -15.14
CA PRO A 23 -0.99 12.66 -14.03
C PRO A 23 -0.24 13.27 -12.86
N ASN A 24 -0.89 14.23 -12.20
CA ASN A 24 -0.45 14.79 -10.94
C ASN A 24 -1.08 14.03 -9.75
N LEU A 25 -0.67 14.37 -8.53
CA LEU A 25 -1.17 13.71 -7.31
C LEU A 25 -2.67 13.96 -7.08
N THR A 26 -3.21 15.10 -7.50
CA THR A 26 -4.65 15.41 -7.42
C THR A 26 -5.44 14.48 -8.34
N ASP A 27 -4.99 14.29 -9.58
CA ASP A 27 -5.64 13.38 -10.54
C ASP A 27 -5.70 11.95 -9.96
N LEU A 28 -4.61 11.49 -9.34
CA LEU A 28 -4.54 10.17 -8.70
C LEU A 28 -5.52 10.07 -7.52
N ALA A 29 -5.59 11.10 -6.67
CA ALA A 29 -6.49 11.14 -5.52
C ALA A 29 -7.96 11.13 -5.94
N GLU A 30 -8.33 11.90 -6.97
CA GLU A 30 -9.68 11.90 -7.55
C GLU A 30 -10.09 10.50 -8.05
N HIS A 31 -9.13 9.70 -8.50
CA HIS A 31 -9.33 8.32 -8.94
C HIS A 31 -9.20 7.29 -7.81
N GLY A 32 -9.07 7.73 -6.55
CA GLY A 32 -9.03 6.87 -5.38
C GLY A 32 -7.68 6.17 -5.15
N ILE A 33 -6.61 6.63 -5.80
CA ILE A 33 -5.24 6.22 -5.52
C ILE A 33 -4.69 7.15 -4.43
N CYS A 34 -4.39 6.58 -3.25
CA CYS A 34 -3.81 7.37 -2.16
C CYS A 34 -2.28 7.46 -2.27
N ILE A 35 -1.65 8.34 -1.50
CA ILE A 35 -0.19 8.51 -1.46
C ILE A 35 0.52 7.18 -1.21
N ALA A 36 0.01 6.35 -0.29
CA ALA A 36 0.58 5.04 -0.01
C ALA A 36 0.51 4.08 -1.21
N ASP A 37 -0.56 4.14 -2.01
CA ASP A 37 -0.67 3.35 -3.25
C ASP A 37 0.35 3.83 -4.30
N PHE A 38 0.53 5.15 -4.41
CA PHE A 38 1.52 5.77 -5.29
C PHE A 38 2.96 5.39 -4.90
N GLU A 39 3.34 5.54 -3.62
CA GLU A 39 4.66 5.17 -3.10
C GLU A 39 4.95 3.68 -3.33
N PHE A 40 4.00 2.81 -3.03
CA PHE A 40 4.13 1.38 -3.31
C PHE A 40 4.31 1.12 -4.81
N GLY A 41 3.53 1.81 -5.64
CA GLY A 41 3.65 1.75 -7.11
C GLY A 41 5.04 2.15 -7.59
N LEU A 42 5.65 3.19 -7.02
CA LEU A 42 7.01 3.60 -7.34
C LEU A 42 8.04 2.52 -7.01
N LEU A 43 7.93 1.87 -5.84
CA LEU A 43 8.85 0.79 -5.46
C LEU A 43 8.68 -0.45 -6.35
N TRP A 44 7.48 -0.69 -6.85
CA TRP A 44 7.15 -1.91 -7.59
C TRP A 44 7.30 -1.79 -9.11
N ALA A 45 7.05 -0.61 -9.69
CA ALA A 45 6.93 -0.41 -11.14
C ALA A 45 8.24 -0.41 -11.94
N GLY A 46 9.38 -0.75 -11.31
CA GLY A 46 10.64 -0.92 -12.00
C GLY A 46 11.83 -0.27 -11.29
N HIS A 47 13.03 -0.66 -11.73
CA HIS A 47 14.28 -0.17 -11.19
C HIS A 47 14.36 1.35 -11.31
N TYR A 48 14.92 2.03 -10.29
CA TYR A 48 15.00 3.49 -10.27
C TYR A 48 15.81 4.10 -11.42
N ARG A 49 16.65 3.30 -12.09
CA ARG A 49 17.51 3.71 -13.21
C ARG A 49 16.80 3.63 -14.56
N HIS A 50 15.61 3.02 -14.61
CA HIS A 50 14.85 2.88 -15.83
C HIS A 50 13.63 3.80 -15.82
N PRO A 51 13.24 4.37 -16.98
CA PRO A 51 12.00 5.11 -17.09
C PRO A 51 10.83 4.24 -16.62
N ARG A 52 10.14 4.67 -15.57
CA ARG A 52 8.97 3.96 -15.06
C ARG A 52 7.78 4.26 -15.95
N ARG A 53 7.25 3.23 -16.61
CA ARG A 53 6.00 3.34 -17.36
C ARG A 53 4.84 3.02 -16.42
N LEU A 54 4.49 3.99 -15.58
CA LEU A 54 3.29 3.93 -14.76
C LEU A 54 2.11 4.22 -15.66
N GLN A 55 1.32 3.18 -15.96
CA GLN A 55 0.15 3.30 -16.81
C GLN A 55 -1.11 3.19 -15.98
N CYS A 56 -2.18 3.74 -16.52
CA CYS A 56 -3.41 3.89 -15.77
C CYS A 56 -4.57 3.03 -16.25
N SER A 57 -4.35 2.20 -17.27
CA SER A 57 -5.38 1.29 -17.79
C SER A 57 -5.01 -0.18 -17.59
N ALA A 58 -6.04 -1.02 -17.42
CA ALA A 58 -5.94 -2.47 -17.24
C ALA A 58 -5.63 -3.24 -18.54
N LEU A 59 -5.49 -2.55 -19.68
CA LEU A 59 -5.43 -3.15 -21.02
C LEU A 59 -4.03 -3.15 -21.65
N HIS A 60 -2.99 -2.71 -20.92
CA HIS A 60 -1.64 -2.61 -21.47
C HIS A 60 -0.60 -3.29 -20.56
N HIS A 61 0.44 -3.84 -21.20
CA HIS A 61 1.56 -4.51 -20.55
C HIS A 61 2.38 -3.50 -19.72
N GLY A 62 2.13 -3.44 -18.41
CA GLY A 62 2.83 -2.58 -17.46
C GLY A 62 2.27 -2.72 -16.04
N VAL A 63 2.96 -2.15 -15.05
CA VAL A 63 2.42 -2.04 -13.69
C VAL A 63 1.51 -0.83 -13.64
N SER A 64 0.22 -1.06 -13.41
CA SER A 64 -0.71 0.05 -13.18
C SER A 64 -0.74 0.48 -11.72
N PHE A 65 -1.07 1.75 -11.45
CA PHE A 65 -1.32 2.20 -10.06
C PHE A 65 -2.48 1.43 -9.41
N TRP A 66 -3.41 0.90 -10.21
CA TRP A 66 -4.47 0.04 -9.72
C TRP A 66 -3.92 -1.30 -9.21
N ASP A 67 -3.05 -1.95 -9.99
CA ASP A 67 -2.40 -3.20 -9.55
C ASP A 67 -1.56 -2.96 -8.29
N ALA A 68 -0.89 -1.81 -8.22
CA ALA A 68 -0.10 -1.42 -7.06
C ALA A 68 -1.00 -1.26 -5.83
N SER A 69 -2.14 -0.57 -5.98
CA SER A 69 -3.15 -0.41 -4.92
C SER A 69 -3.69 -1.77 -4.46
N VAL A 70 -4.10 -2.64 -5.39
CA VAL A 70 -4.63 -3.98 -5.08
C VAL A 70 -3.57 -4.82 -4.37
N THR A 71 -2.34 -4.81 -4.86
CA THR A 71 -1.22 -5.58 -4.29
C THR A 71 -0.87 -5.08 -2.90
N ARG A 72 -0.75 -3.75 -2.71
CA ARG A 72 -0.50 -3.13 -1.40
C ARG A 72 -1.60 -3.50 -0.40
N ARG A 73 -2.87 -3.42 -0.79
CA ARG A 73 -4.02 -3.78 0.07
C ARG A 73 -3.97 -5.26 0.46
N ARG A 74 -3.73 -6.16 -0.49
CA ARG A 74 -3.60 -7.60 -0.24
C ARG A 74 -2.44 -7.90 0.70
N TRP A 75 -1.29 -7.29 0.47
CA TRP A 75 -0.12 -7.49 1.30
C TRP A 75 -0.29 -6.89 2.70
N GLY A 76 -0.81 -5.66 2.82
CA GLY A 76 -1.14 -5.05 4.11
C GLY A 76 -2.14 -5.90 4.92
N ASN A 77 -3.11 -6.55 4.27
CA ASN A 77 -4.00 -7.53 4.92
C ASN A 77 -3.24 -8.77 5.44
N LEU A 78 -2.25 -9.27 4.71
CA LEU A 78 -1.41 -10.37 5.18
C LEU A 78 -0.58 -9.95 6.40
N LEU A 79 0.02 -8.75 6.37
CA LEU A 79 0.83 -8.25 7.48
C LEU A 79 -0.01 -8.01 8.73
N ARG A 80 -1.22 -7.45 8.61
CA ARG A 80 -2.12 -7.23 9.77
C ARG A 80 -2.50 -8.51 10.49
N ARG A 81 -2.61 -9.63 9.76
CA ARG A 81 -2.88 -10.96 10.37
C ARG A 81 -1.71 -11.49 11.20
N ARG A 82 -0.56 -10.83 11.16
CA ARG A 82 0.66 -11.19 11.91
C ARG A 82 0.93 -10.25 13.08
N GLU A 83 0.07 -9.26 13.31
CA GLU A 83 0.26 -8.35 14.44
C GLU A 83 -0.03 -9.07 15.77
N PRO A 84 0.74 -8.76 16.85
CA PRO A 84 1.80 -7.75 16.91
C PRO A 84 3.11 -8.21 16.25
N LEU A 85 3.80 -7.27 15.59
CA LEU A 85 5.11 -7.53 15.00
C LEU A 85 6.23 -7.34 16.03
N PRO A 86 7.26 -8.21 16.04
CA PRO A 86 8.43 -8.04 16.90
C PRO A 86 9.19 -6.78 16.50
N GLN A 87 9.80 -6.11 17.49
CA GLN A 87 10.79 -5.08 17.22
C GLN A 87 12.07 -5.76 16.71
N VAL A 88 12.48 -5.40 15.50
CA VAL A 88 13.72 -5.87 14.88
C VAL A 88 14.42 -4.64 14.32
N ARG A 89 15.62 -4.35 14.80
CA ARG A 89 16.36 -3.10 14.53
C ARG A 89 17.43 -3.27 13.46
N SER A 90 17.83 -4.50 13.16
CA SER A 90 18.89 -4.77 12.20
C SER A 90 18.69 -6.08 11.44
N HIS A 91 19.41 -6.22 10.33
CA HIS A 91 19.46 -7.47 9.57
C HIS A 91 20.01 -8.64 10.42
N ALA A 92 21.07 -8.41 11.19
CA ALA A 92 21.68 -9.44 12.03
C ALA A 92 20.71 -9.95 13.11
N GLU A 93 19.93 -9.04 13.70
CA GLU A 93 18.88 -9.38 14.65
C GLU A 93 17.76 -10.19 13.97
N ALA A 94 17.29 -9.75 12.79
CA ALA A 94 16.30 -10.51 12.01
C ALA A 94 16.80 -11.93 11.73
N ALA A 95 18.02 -12.06 11.22
CA ALA A 95 18.64 -13.35 10.94
C ALA A 95 18.75 -14.21 12.20
N GLY A 96 19.04 -13.64 13.37
CA GLY A 96 19.11 -14.38 14.64
C GLY A 96 17.78 -15.00 15.08
N LEU A 97 16.65 -14.44 14.64
CA LEU A 97 15.30 -14.90 14.99
C LEU A 97 14.70 -15.88 13.97
N LEU A 98 15.33 -16.05 12.81
CA LEU A 98 14.82 -16.85 11.71
C LEU A 98 15.37 -18.29 11.72
N SER A 99 14.54 -19.22 11.26
CA SER A 99 14.97 -20.57 10.86
C SER A 99 15.90 -20.53 9.64
N SER A 100 16.43 -21.67 9.23
CA SER A 100 17.23 -21.80 8.00
C SER A 100 16.48 -21.32 6.76
N GLU A 101 15.20 -21.67 6.64
CA GLU A 101 14.35 -21.31 5.52
C GLU A 101 14.02 -19.81 5.54
N GLY A 102 13.70 -19.26 6.72
CA GLY A 102 13.50 -17.83 6.90
C GLY A 102 14.74 -17.01 6.55
N LYS A 103 15.93 -17.48 6.97
CA LYS A 103 17.23 -16.87 6.62
C LYS A 103 17.46 -16.84 5.12
N ARG A 104 17.21 -17.95 4.40
CA ARG A 104 17.35 -17.97 2.93
C ARG A 104 16.48 -16.91 2.25
N VAL A 105 15.27 -16.68 2.75
CA VAL A 105 14.39 -15.62 2.24
C VAL A 105 15.00 -14.24 2.52
N LEU A 106 15.48 -14.00 3.74
CA LEU A 106 16.13 -12.75 4.11
C LEU A 106 17.40 -12.49 3.28
N ASP A 107 18.24 -13.49 3.06
CA ASP A 107 19.45 -13.41 2.25
C ASP A 107 19.13 -13.13 0.77
N THR A 108 18.08 -13.76 0.24
CA THR A 108 17.62 -13.50 -1.14
C THR A 108 17.11 -12.06 -1.28
N PHE A 109 16.40 -11.57 -0.26
CA PHE A 109 15.96 -10.18 -0.20
C PHE A 109 17.16 -9.22 -0.13
N ASP A 110 18.11 -9.47 0.76
CA ASP A 110 19.31 -8.64 0.92
C ASP A 110 20.13 -8.60 -0.38
N ALA A 111 20.36 -9.75 -1.03
CA ALA A 111 21.06 -9.82 -2.31
C ALA A 111 20.38 -8.98 -3.40
N ALA A 112 19.04 -8.93 -3.43
CA ALA A 112 18.29 -8.10 -4.37
C ALA A 112 18.46 -6.60 -4.08
N ILE A 113 18.42 -6.19 -2.81
CA ILE A 113 18.62 -4.78 -2.42
C ILE A 113 20.08 -4.34 -2.60
N SER A 114 21.03 -5.18 -2.21
CA SER A 114 22.47 -4.95 -2.38
C SER A 114 22.86 -4.86 -3.85
N ARG A 115 22.11 -5.50 -4.75
CA ARG A 115 22.22 -5.32 -6.19
C ARG A 115 21.48 -4.06 -6.64
N ASP A 116 22.06 -2.91 -6.31
CA ASP A 116 21.64 -1.60 -6.82
C ASP A 116 20.18 -1.24 -6.47
N LEU A 117 19.76 -1.51 -5.23
CA LEU A 117 18.41 -1.20 -4.73
C LEU A 117 17.30 -1.75 -5.64
N ASN A 118 17.43 -2.99 -6.10
CA ASN A 118 16.47 -3.62 -7.01
C ASN A 118 15.19 -4.03 -6.27
N THR A 119 14.38 -3.03 -5.91
CA THR A 119 13.08 -3.21 -5.24
C THR A 119 12.08 -4.07 -6.02
N PRO A 120 12.03 -4.05 -7.38
CA PRO A 120 11.17 -4.97 -8.13
C PRO A 120 11.55 -6.44 -7.96
N ALA A 121 12.83 -6.76 -7.72
CA ALA A 121 13.27 -8.12 -7.40
C ALA A 121 13.08 -8.44 -5.91
N ALA A 122 13.28 -7.47 -5.01
CA ALA A 122 13.23 -7.65 -3.58
C ALA A 122 11.80 -7.81 -3.01
N LEU A 123 10.84 -6.99 -3.47
CA LEU A 123 9.47 -7.01 -2.93
C LEU A 123 8.74 -8.35 -3.13
N PRO A 124 8.81 -9.04 -4.29
CA PRO A 124 8.16 -10.33 -4.47
C PRO A 124 8.68 -11.42 -3.53
N VAL A 125 9.95 -11.36 -3.12
CA VAL A 125 10.55 -12.30 -2.17
C VAL A 125 9.80 -12.23 -0.84
N LEU A 126 9.68 -11.02 -0.29
CA LEU A 126 8.97 -10.79 0.97
C LEU A 126 7.46 -11.06 0.84
N TYR A 127 6.83 -10.67 -0.28
CA TYR A 127 5.40 -10.93 -0.48
C TYR A 127 5.07 -12.43 -0.50
N ARG A 128 5.88 -13.25 -1.19
CA ARG A 128 5.69 -14.70 -1.26
C ARG A 128 5.84 -15.36 0.11
N ALA A 129 6.87 -14.96 0.86
CA ALA A 129 7.12 -15.47 2.21
C ALA A 129 5.91 -15.29 3.16
N GLN A 130 5.05 -14.30 2.92
CA GLN A 130 3.85 -14.06 3.73
C GLN A 130 2.63 -14.93 3.35
N ARG A 131 2.70 -15.71 2.25
CA ARG A 131 1.63 -16.61 1.83
C ARG A 131 1.60 -17.87 2.71
N ARG A 132 0.41 -18.46 2.89
CA ARG A 132 0.22 -19.64 3.74
C ARG A 132 1.00 -20.84 3.18
N GLY A 133 1.65 -21.59 4.07
CA GLY A 133 2.22 -22.91 3.78
C GLY A 133 3.68 -22.93 3.30
N GLU A 134 4.34 -21.78 3.20
CA GLU A 134 5.74 -21.71 2.71
C GLU A 134 6.78 -21.61 3.84
N LEU A 135 6.41 -21.08 5.00
CA LEU A 135 7.31 -20.83 6.14
C LEU A 135 6.59 -21.05 7.48
N LEU A 136 7.38 -21.20 8.55
CA LEU A 136 6.90 -21.18 9.93
C LEU A 136 6.24 -19.84 10.27
N ASN A 137 5.23 -19.84 11.14
CA ASN A 137 4.51 -18.61 11.49
C ASN A 137 5.44 -17.57 12.15
N GLU A 138 6.42 -18.03 12.92
CA GLU A 138 7.44 -17.20 13.57
C GLU A 138 8.31 -16.49 12.53
N ASP A 139 8.79 -17.23 11.52
CA ASP A 139 9.58 -16.66 10.42
C ASP A 139 8.78 -15.63 9.63
N GLN A 140 7.53 -15.96 9.32
CA GLN A 140 6.63 -15.04 8.62
C GLN A 140 6.43 -13.75 9.40
N THR A 141 6.35 -13.82 10.73
CA THR A 141 6.15 -12.67 11.60
C THR A 141 7.40 -11.78 11.65
N VAL A 142 8.60 -12.36 11.71
CA VAL A 142 9.86 -11.60 11.62
C VAL A 142 10.01 -10.95 10.23
N LEU A 143 9.75 -11.69 9.16
CA LEU A 143 9.82 -11.17 7.78
C LEU A 143 8.73 -10.11 7.50
N ALA A 144 7.62 -10.14 8.25
CA ALA A 144 6.60 -9.11 8.19
C ALA A 144 7.11 -7.77 8.75
N THR A 145 7.96 -7.79 9.79
CA THR A 145 8.66 -6.60 10.29
C THR A 145 9.58 -6.02 9.20
N VAL A 146 10.37 -6.86 8.54
CA VAL A 146 11.27 -6.44 7.45
C VAL A 146 10.49 -5.79 6.30
N ALA A 147 9.38 -6.40 5.89
CA ALA A 147 8.51 -5.86 4.85
C ALA A 147 7.94 -4.48 5.21
N ARG A 148 7.57 -4.27 6.48
CA ARG A 148 7.00 -3.00 6.96
C ARG A 148 8.05 -1.88 7.01
N THR A 149 9.30 -2.21 7.33
CA THR A 149 10.42 -1.25 7.29
C THR A 149 10.72 -0.80 5.86
N LEU A 150 10.75 -1.73 4.90
CA LEU A 150 11.06 -1.42 3.49
C LEU A 150 9.94 -0.64 2.79
N ALA A 151 8.69 -1.01 3.06
CA ALA A 151 7.52 -0.38 2.46
C ALA A 151 6.55 0.07 3.56
N PRO A 152 6.83 1.22 4.22
CA PRO A 152 5.98 1.75 5.29
C PRO A 152 4.53 1.98 4.84
N SER A 153 4.33 2.23 3.54
CA SER A 153 3.01 2.35 2.90
C SER A 153 2.13 1.09 3.06
N LEU A 154 2.71 -0.08 3.37
CA LEU A 154 1.97 -1.29 3.72
C LEU A 154 1.24 -1.20 5.06
N ALA A 155 1.72 -0.34 5.97
CA ALA A 155 1.07 -0.06 7.25
C ALA A 155 0.01 1.05 7.15
N ALA A 156 -0.02 1.80 6.05
CA ALA A 156 -0.97 2.90 5.87
C ALA A 156 -2.43 2.39 5.83
N PRO A 157 -3.39 3.16 6.39
CA PRO A 157 -4.80 2.80 6.39
C PRO A 157 -5.29 2.42 4.99
N LEU A 158 -6.09 1.36 4.90
CA LEU A 158 -6.77 1.05 3.65
C LEU A 158 -7.95 2.00 3.51
N ILE A 159 -7.75 3.12 2.83
CA ILE A 159 -8.85 4.05 2.52
C ILE A 159 -9.77 3.34 1.51
N VAL A 160 -10.93 2.90 1.98
CA VAL A 160 -12.05 2.46 1.15
C VAL A 160 -12.88 3.70 0.86
N ARG A 161 -13.13 4.02 -0.42
CA ARG A 161 -14.07 5.09 -0.81
C ARG A 161 -15.39 4.89 -0.03
N GLY A 162 -15.77 5.87 0.79
CA GLY A 162 -17.04 5.85 1.53
C GLY A 162 -16.98 6.13 3.02
N GLN A 163 -15.81 6.26 3.65
CA GLN A 163 -15.70 6.78 5.02
C GLN A 163 -14.76 7.97 5.09
N VAL A 164 -15.25 9.12 4.61
CA VAL A 164 -14.88 10.39 5.21
C VAL A 164 -15.84 10.53 6.39
N SER A 165 -15.48 9.98 7.56
CA SER A 165 -16.13 10.43 8.79
C SER A 165 -15.71 11.88 8.97
N GLU A 166 -16.68 12.77 8.79
CA GLU A 166 -16.60 14.17 9.18
C GLU A 166 -16.07 14.27 10.61
N ILE A 167 -14.79 14.59 10.77
CA ILE A 167 -14.28 15.16 12.01
C ILE A 167 -14.33 16.67 11.79
N GLY A 168 -15.40 17.30 12.26
CA GLY A 168 -15.47 18.76 12.27
C GLY A 168 -16.84 19.42 12.34
N SER A 169 -17.87 18.79 12.90
CA SER A 169 -19.16 19.48 13.16
C SER A 169 -19.69 19.15 14.57
N SER A 170 -19.13 19.82 15.58
CA SER A 170 -19.71 20.00 16.92
C SER A 170 -18.88 21.10 17.58
N SER A 171 -19.39 22.22 18.08
CA SER A 171 -20.76 22.61 18.42
C SER A 171 -20.74 24.13 18.61
N ALA A 172 -21.58 24.85 17.85
CA ALA A 172 -22.03 26.17 18.26
C ALA A 172 -23.05 25.97 19.39
N SER A 173 -22.63 26.19 20.64
CA SER A 173 -23.54 26.38 21.76
C SER A 173 -23.37 27.79 22.29
N GLY A 174 -24.29 28.69 21.92
CA GLY A 174 -24.50 29.92 22.67
C GLY A 174 -25.12 29.60 24.04
N PRO A 175 -24.85 30.45 25.02
CA PRO A 175 -25.95 31.15 25.71
C PRO A 175 -25.58 32.64 25.75
N GLY A 176 -26.49 33.61 25.73
CA GLY A 176 -27.79 33.69 26.35
C GLY A 176 -28.03 35.19 26.49
N LYS A 177 -29.24 35.64 26.18
CA LYS A 177 -29.66 37.02 26.37
C LYS A 177 -29.58 37.38 27.85
N THR A 178 -28.93 38.49 28.18
CA THR A 178 -29.25 39.29 29.36
C THR A 178 -29.41 40.75 28.93
N ALA A 179 -30.66 41.21 28.97
CA ALA A 179 -31.03 42.61 29.23
C ALA A 179 -30.71 42.91 30.71
N SER A 180 -30.49 44.12 31.23
CA SER A 180 -30.70 45.52 30.86
C SER A 180 -29.73 46.40 31.70
N LEU A 181 -29.75 47.72 31.45
CA LEU A 181 -29.55 48.86 32.38
C LEU A 181 -28.82 48.61 33.72
#